data_AF-A0A399WW18-F1
#
_entry.id   AF-A0A399WW18-F1
#
_cell.length_a   1.000
_cell.length_b   1.000
_cell.length_c   1.000
_cell.angle_alpha   90.00
_cell.angle_beta   90.00
_cell.angle_gamma   90.00
#
_symmetry.space_group_name_H-M   'P 1'
#
loop_
_entity.id
_entity.type
_entity.pdbx_description
1 polymer ?
#
loop_
_entity_poly.entity_id
_entity_poly.type
_entity_poly.pdbx_seq_one_letter_code
_entity_poly.pdbx_strand_id
1 'polypeptide(L)'
;MTSWVPIAVLAASSPWSGNFIQGWVPQGSIESRQYQNQIREGNRVVATEFFHLEYSVEILIEETRKDTLLLICQNICKGKKHKDHSVCDTSCDDRCTDSHRHTIKGKYTPNTDQMREATSQANQLAIDGGGTVSPSDWSHRVSQALADFRREARKQKTFNMPHAGACSARIWEVGTKHFTFKVRGKMRKVGYIMSQGVRTPIDAVIGTHMQTVAEADIAQEEPFDKHESANCRCKLVEKPQEEANQIWQDEISDLQEWFEEFINGLDDEDWFDGATFDELLPFTDSTGVLVQDDKGNTCPDSSDVIVECTGSNLNQCFVEMTNTCDEERTVIVPCGTVAECEDKSTQNMCTITRAQVPLPPGATVWVMISGGEVRTMTAPIPVRWACLQMSKKEPGPNSKFKLKRNRDSGVARLSRLSEKARIRGPWDQARVWIYTDHATLDEVNKRLIPGISATRYIGLLYDVARACGVDFGTNQYNRCLDPSLLGSVAIQADALTWVVNAIADIKPRDLSSWLSANAAKVAMLATSDTQYGPTHVATIARITGEQNNPDLRKAGIKLLQSVPESARSAVAQAGGLDGLRMILAERDAAQSGLALDALVGYPRESFKDMLSAAYEALPNDSLRSKAAALLGGAP
;
A
#
# COMPACT_ATOMS: atom_id res chain seq x y z
N MET A 1 -0.09 -6.58 -43.71
CA MET A 1 -0.22 -8.00 -43.31
C MET A 1 0.33 -8.11 -41.89
N THR A 2 -0.53 -7.93 -40.89
CA THR A 2 -0.15 -8.00 -39.47
C THR A 2 -0.34 -9.43 -38.97
N SER A 3 0.74 -10.06 -38.53
CA SER A 3 0.69 -11.37 -37.86
C SER A 3 0.04 -11.19 -36.49
N TRP A 4 -1.20 -11.65 -36.36
CA TRP A 4 -1.86 -11.78 -35.07
C TRP A 4 -1.26 -12.99 -34.36
N VAL A 5 -0.64 -12.80 -33.20
CA VAL A 5 -0.28 -13.90 -32.30
C VAL A 5 -1.48 -14.10 -31.37
N PRO A 6 -2.23 -15.21 -31.49
CA PRO A 6 -3.28 -15.53 -30.53
C PRO A 6 -2.65 -15.78 -29.16
N ILE A 7 -3.25 -15.28 -28.07
CA ILE A 7 -2.84 -15.62 -26.70
C ILE A 7 -2.85 -17.14 -26.47
N ALA A 8 -3.62 -17.90 -27.25
CA ALA A 8 -3.58 -19.36 -27.26
C ALA A 8 -2.19 -19.95 -27.64
N VAL A 9 -1.35 -19.23 -28.40
CA VAL A 9 0.04 -19.65 -28.72
C VAL A 9 1.01 -19.28 -27.60
N LEU A 10 0.68 -18.29 -26.76
CA LEU A 10 1.39 -18.03 -25.50
C LEU A 10 0.96 -18.99 -24.36
N ALA A 11 -0.19 -19.65 -24.50
CA ALA A 11 -0.73 -20.58 -23.50
C ALA A 11 -0.44 -22.07 -23.78
N ALA A 12 0.07 -22.43 -24.97
CA ALA A 12 0.14 -23.83 -25.42
C ALA A 12 1.54 -24.49 -25.33
N SER A 13 2.56 -23.77 -24.86
CA SER A 13 3.88 -24.36 -24.61
C SER A 13 4.46 -23.86 -23.29
N SER A 14 4.12 -24.56 -22.20
CA SER A 14 4.83 -24.65 -20.90
C SER A 14 3.93 -24.34 -19.69
N PRO A 15 3.90 -25.20 -18.65
CA PRO A 15 3.12 -24.98 -17.44
C PRO A 15 3.70 -23.80 -16.63
N TRP A 16 2.81 -22.91 -16.19
CA TRP A 16 2.99 -21.60 -15.54
C TRP A 16 3.74 -21.60 -14.18
N SER A 17 4.87 -22.29 -14.09
CA SER A 17 5.58 -22.61 -12.84
C SER A 17 6.89 -21.82 -12.59
N GLY A 18 7.36 -21.01 -13.55
CA GLY A 18 8.51 -20.12 -13.35
C GLY A 18 8.11 -18.67 -13.05
N ASN A 19 8.90 -17.94 -12.27
CA ASN A 19 8.74 -16.50 -12.03
C ASN A 19 8.61 -15.76 -13.38
N PHE A 20 7.43 -15.22 -13.64
CA PHE A 20 7.05 -14.69 -14.96
C PHE A 20 7.15 -13.15 -14.94
N ILE A 21 8.34 -12.61 -15.24
CA ILE A 21 8.42 -11.23 -15.73
C ILE A 21 8.25 -11.30 -17.24
N GLN A 22 7.01 -11.15 -17.70
CA GLN A 22 6.77 -10.99 -19.14
C GLN A 22 7.29 -9.60 -19.54
N GLY A 23 8.10 -9.50 -20.61
CA GLY A 23 8.40 -8.20 -21.19
C GLY A 23 7.13 -7.52 -21.75
N TRP A 24 7.20 -6.23 -22.03
CA TRP A 24 6.11 -5.50 -22.68
C TRP A 24 5.76 -6.13 -24.04
N VAL A 25 4.50 -6.48 -24.25
CA VAL A 25 4.00 -7.12 -25.48
C VAL A 25 3.25 -6.10 -26.33
N PRO A 26 3.70 -5.79 -27.56
CA PRO A 26 3.03 -4.84 -28.43
C PRO A 26 1.67 -5.36 -28.90
N GLN A 27 0.65 -4.50 -28.87
CA GLN A 27 -0.73 -4.76 -29.31
C GLN A 27 -1.08 -4.01 -30.62
N GLY A 28 -0.07 -3.44 -31.27
CA GLY A 28 -0.19 -2.67 -32.51
C GLY A 28 -0.36 -1.17 -32.29
N SER A 29 -0.55 -0.44 -33.39
CA SER A 29 -0.74 1.02 -33.41
C SER A 29 -2.04 1.44 -34.10
N ILE A 30 -2.49 2.66 -33.83
CA ILE A 30 -3.60 3.33 -34.50
C ILE A 30 -3.09 4.66 -35.03
N GLU A 31 -3.37 4.94 -36.28
CA GLU A 31 -3.08 6.23 -36.91
C GLU A 31 -4.32 7.12 -36.85
N SER A 32 -4.13 8.39 -36.50
CA SER A 32 -5.17 9.40 -36.62
C SER A 32 -5.40 9.77 -38.09
N ARG A 33 -6.48 10.52 -38.35
CA ARG A 33 -6.58 11.30 -39.59
C ARG A 33 -5.39 12.26 -39.74
N GLN A 34 -5.11 12.66 -40.97
CA GLN A 34 -4.11 13.67 -41.26
C GLN A 34 -4.55 15.05 -40.72
N TYR A 35 -3.61 15.75 -40.10
CA TYR A 35 -3.71 17.10 -39.58
C TYR A 35 -2.85 18.05 -40.43
N GLN A 36 -3.27 19.31 -40.47
CA GLN A 36 -2.54 20.40 -41.07
C GLN A 36 -2.44 21.55 -40.07
N ASN A 37 -1.22 21.94 -39.71
CA ASN A 37 -0.96 23.03 -38.77
C ASN A 37 -0.10 24.11 -39.42
N GLN A 38 -0.46 25.38 -39.23
CA GLN A 38 0.31 26.51 -39.78
C GLN A 38 1.29 27.03 -38.72
N ILE A 39 2.59 27.00 -39.03
CA ILE A 39 3.63 27.63 -38.20
C ILE A 39 3.72 29.09 -38.62
N ARG A 40 3.51 30.01 -37.66
CA ARG A 40 3.47 31.44 -37.90
C ARG A 40 4.54 32.18 -37.09
N GLU A 41 5.13 33.19 -37.73
CA GLU A 41 5.92 34.24 -37.08
C GLU A 41 5.12 35.56 -37.19
N GLY A 42 4.43 35.92 -36.11
CA GLY A 42 3.44 36.99 -36.14
C GLY A 42 2.29 36.68 -37.12
N ASN A 43 2.06 37.57 -38.09
CA ASN A 43 1.00 37.39 -39.09
C ASN A 43 1.42 36.59 -40.33
N ARG A 44 2.71 36.23 -40.44
CA ARG A 44 3.26 35.51 -41.59
C ARG A 44 3.28 34.01 -41.32
N VAL A 45 2.71 33.21 -42.23
CA VAL A 45 2.89 31.76 -42.24
C VAL A 45 4.29 31.47 -42.77
N VAL A 46 5.16 30.89 -41.95
CA VAL A 46 6.54 30.55 -42.32
C VAL A 46 6.69 29.10 -42.77
N ALA A 47 5.82 28.22 -42.28
CA ALA A 47 5.78 26.83 -42.70
C ALA A 47 4.38 26.23 -42.46
N THR A 48 4.10 25.10 -43.10
CA THR A 48 2.90 24.30 -42.82
C THR A 48 3.32 22.86 -42.49
N GLU A 49 2.88 22.37 -41.35
CA GLU A 49 3.05 20.96 -40.96
C GLU A 49 1.91 20.12 -41.52
N PHE A 50 2.24 18.98 -42.10
CA PHE A 50 1.30 17.93 -42.50
C PHE A 50 1.69 16.66 -41.76
N PHE A 51 0.85 16.19 -40.85
CA PHE A 51 1.20 15.04 -40.00
C PHE A 51 -0.02 14.20 -39.64
N HIS A 52 0.20 12.99 -39.17
CA HIS A 52 -0.78 12.23 -38.41
C HIS A 52 -0.14 11.82 -37.08
N LEU A 53 -0.97 11.39 -36.14
CA LEU A 53 -0.54 10.86 -34.86
C LEU A 53 -0.61 9.35 -34.91
N GLU A 54 0.48 8.67 -34.56
CA GLU A 54 0.53 7.23 -34.38
C GLU A 54 0.53 6.92 -32.88
N TYR A 55 -0.47 6.17 -32.43
CA TYR A 55 -0.59 5.74 -31.04
C TYR A 55 -0.40 4.22 -30.94
N SER A 56 0.72 3.78 -30.38
CA SER A 56 1.04 2.37 -30.15
C SER A 56 0.76 1.95 -28.72
N VAL A 57 0.23 0.75 -28.52
CA VAL A 57 -0.09 0.21 -27.20
C VAL A 57 0.70 -1.06 -26.93
N GLU A 58 1.25 -1.17 -25.73
CA GLU A 58 1.90 -2.36 -25.20
C GLU A 58 1.19 -2.78 -23.91
N ILE A 59 1.22 -4.06 -23.58
CA ILE A 59 0.70 -4.60 -22.32
C ILE A 59 1.78 -5.33 -21.55
N LEU A 60 1.62 -5.35 -20.23
CA LEU A 60 2.46 -6.08 -19.30
C LEU A 60 1.55 -6.78 -18.29
N ILE A 61 1.73 -8.09 -18.11
CA ILE A 61 1.07 -8.87 -17.06
C ILE A 61 2.15 -9.33 -16.10
N GLU A 62 2.02 -8.94 -14.84
CA GLU A 62 3.07 -9.11 -13.82
C GLU A 62 2.48 -9.80 -12.59
N GLU A 63 3.15 -10.85 -12.12
CA GLU A 63 2.85 -11.50 -10.84
C GLU A 63 3.36 -10.61 -9.70
N THR A 64 2.52 -10.29 -8.73
CA THR A 64 2.86 -9.33 -7.66
C THR A 64 2.78 -9.92 -6.25
N ARG A 65 1.95 -10.96 -6.03
CA ARG A 65 1.92 -11.70 -4.76
C ARG A 65 1.30 -13.09 -4.91
N LYS A 66 1.44 -13.91 -3.87
CA LYS A 66 0.80 -15.22 -3.71
C LYS A 66 -0.11 -15.19 -2.49
N ASP A 67 -1.35 -15.63 -2.66
CA ASP A 67 -2.32 -15.79 -1.56
C ASP A 67 -2.51 -17.31 -1.36
N THR A 68 -2.04 -17.83 -0.21
CA THR A 68 -1.92 -19.27 0.02
C THR A 68 -2.86 -19.80 1.11
N LEU A 69 -3.17 -21.08 1.00
CA LEU A 69 -4.03 -21.88 1.88
C LEU A 69 -3.37 -23.24 2.09
N LEU A 70 -3.24 -23.66 3.34
CA LEU A 70 -2.67 -24.96 3.67
C LEU A 70 -3.77 -26.03 3.77
N LEU A 71 -3.63 -27.10 2.99
CA LEU A 71 -4.39 -28.33 3.15
C LEU A 71 -3.52 -29.32 3.92
N ILE A 72 -4.01 -29.81 5.06
CA ILE A 72 -3.25 -30.68 5.94
C ILE A 72 -4.02 -32.00 6.13
N CYS A 73 -3.33 -33.12 5.88
CA CYS A 73 -3.79 -34.47 6.24
C CYS A 73 -2.80 -35.07 7.22
N GLN A 74 -3.27 -35.59 8.35
CA GLN A 74 -2.42 -36.28 9.32
C GLN A 74 -3.02 -37.62 9.68
N ASN A 75 -2.22 -38.68 9.59
CA ASN A 75 -2.55 -39.99 10.16
C ASN A 75 -1.62 -40.25 11.33
N ILE A 76 -2.13 -40.10 12.54
CA ILE A 76 -1.31 -40.13 13.76
C ILE A 76 -1.33 -41.55 14.36
N CYS A 77 -0.15 -42.08 14.62
CA CYS A 77 0.04 -43.24 15.48
C CYS A 77 0.25 -42.78 16.93
N LYS A 78 -0.59 -43.26 17.85
CA LYS A 78 -0.48 -42.96 19.29
C LYS A 78 0.50 -43.90 20.00
N GLY A 79 1.19 -44.79 19.26
CA GLY A 79 2.14 -45.76 19.80
C GLY A 79 1.49 -46.84 20.66
N LYS A 80 0.17 -47.02 20.57
CA LYS A 80 -0.57 -47.97 21.43
C LYS A 80 -0.51 -49.40 20.91
N LYS A 81 -0.37 -49.60 19.60
CA LYS A 81 -0.40 -50.94 18.98
C LYS A 81 0.98 -51.57 18.73
N HIS A 82 2.00 -50.75 18.46
CA HIS A 82 3.35 -51.20 18.08
C HIS A 82 4.39 -50.43 18.88
N LYS A 83 5.40 -51.14 19.40
CA LYS A 83 6.50 -50.58 20.21
C LYS A 83 7.56 -49.87 19.36
N ASP A 84 7.85 -50.40 18.17
CA ASP A 84 8.89 -49.91 17.27
C ASP A 84 8.31 -49.57 15.88
N HIS A 85 8.89 -48.60 15.16
CA HIS A 85 8.38 -48.18 13.85
C HIS A 85 8.50 -49.28 12.79
N SER A 86 9.51 -50.14 12.90
CA SER A 86 9.75 -51.27 11.98
C SER A 86 8.65 -52.33 11.99
N VAL A 87 7.80 -52.36 13.02
CA VAL A 87 6.62 -53.24 13.15
C VAL A 87 5.30 -52.49 13.06
N CYS A 88 5.32 -51.24 12.60
CA CYS A 88 4.11 -50.47 12.37
C CYS A 88 3.35 -51.03 11.16
N ASP A 89 2.27 -51.77 11.40
CA ASP A 89 1.41 -52.38 10.39
C ASP A 89 0.49 -51.39 9.66
N THR A 90 0.71 -50.10 9.86
CA THR A 90 -0.02 -48.98 9.24
C THR A 90 -1.47 -48.81 9.71
N SER A 91 -1.92 -49.56 10.73
CA SER A 91 -3.25 -49.42 11.34
C SER A 91 -3.32 -48.22 12.30
N CYS A 92 -3.12 -47.01 11.77
CA CYS A 92 -3.09 -45.74 12.51
C CYS A 92 -4.24 -45.64 13.52
N ASP A 93 -3.94 -45.15 14.72
CA ASP A 93 -4.90 -45.06 15.81
C ASP A 93 -5.98 -44.00 15.50
N ASP A 94 -5.60 -42.91 14.83
CA ASP A 94 -6.52 -41.89 14.31
C ASP A 94 -6.25 -41.71 12.80
N ARG A 95 -7.06 -42.37 11.97
CA ARG A 95 -7.04 -42.17 10.52
C ARG A 95 -7.83 -40.92 10.16
N CYS A 96 -7.28 -40.06 9.33
CA CYS A 96 -8.01 -38.94 8.77
C CYS A 96 -9.15 -39.45 7.86
N THR A 97 -10.37 -38.94 8.10
CA THR A 97 -11.58 -39.28 7.34
C THR A 97 -12.06 -38.13 6.45
N ASP A 98 -11.33 -37.02 6.42
CA ASP A 98 -11.73 -35.83 5.69
C ASP A 98 -11.48 -36.00 4.18
N SER A 99 -12.34 -35.41 3.35
CA SER A 99 -12.25 -35.58 1.89
C SER A 99 -11.11 -34.78 1.24
N HIS A 100 -10.38 -33.96 2.00
CA HIS A 100 -9.34 -33.00 1.58
C HIS A 100 -9.55 -32.37 0.19
N ARG A 101 -10.81 -32.08 -0.12
CA ARG A 101 -11.24 -31.50 -1.38
C ARG A 101 -11.50 -30.03 -1.17
N HIS A 102 -10.70 -29.19 -1.83
CA HIS A 102 -10.84 -27.74 -1.74
C HIS A 102 -10.91 -27.12 -3.14
N THR A 103 -11.89 -26.24 -3.35
CA THR A 103 -12.06 -25.53 -4.63
C THR A 103 -11.68 -24.08 -4.45
N ILE A 104 -10.66 -23.65 -5.16
CA ILE A 104 -10.19 -22.27 -5.18
C ILE A 104 -10.74 -21.60 -6.43
N LYS A 105 -11.33 -20.42 -6.24
CA LYS A 105 -11.89 -19.60 -7.31
C LYS A 105 -11.09 -18.33 -7.40
N GLY A 106 -10.57 -18.06 -8.60
CA GLY A 106 -9.93 -16.78 -8.87
C GLY A 106 -10.92 -15.61 -8.91
N LYS A 107 -10.38 -14.39 -8.97
CA LYS A 107 -11.15 -13.15 -8.97
C LYS A 107 -10.56 -12.18 -9.99
N TYR A 108 -11.41 -11.45 -10.69
CA TYR A 108 -11.00 -10.36 -11.59
C TYR A 108 -11.56 -9.04 -11.07
N THR A 109 -10.72 -8.03 -10.96
CA THR A 109 -11.08 -6.70 -10.48
C THR A 109 -10.64 -5.64 -11.50
N PRO A 110 -11.57 -5.00 -12.25
CA PRO A 110 -11.20 -3.91 -13.15
C PRO A 110 -10.87 -2.64 -12.34
N ASN A 111 -9.82 -1.92 -12.74
CA ASN A 111 -9.48 -0.62 -12.17
C ASN A 111 -10.04 0.50 -13.06
N THR A 112 -11.34 0.79 -12.91
CA THR A 112 -12.06 1.71 -13.79
C THR A 112 -11.51 3.13 -13.78
N ASP A 113 -10.94 3.59 -12.67
CA ASP A 113 -10.37 4.93 -12.57
C ASP A 113 -9.06 5.03 -13.34
N GLN A 114 -8.19 4.02 -13.20
CA GLN A 114 -6.96 3.93 -14.00
C GLN A 114 -7.25 3.74 -15.50
N MET A 115 -8.32 3.03 -15.87
CA MET A 115 -8.79 2.96 -17.26
C MET A 115 -9.22 4.33 -17.82
N ARG A 116 -9.92 5.14 -17.02
CA ARG A 116 -10.29 6.52 -17.40
C ARG A 116 -9.06 7.40 -17.49
N GLU A 117 -8.12 7.26 -16.55
CA GLU A 117 -6.87 8.00 -16.53
C GLU A 117 -6.01 7.70 -17.76
N ALA A 118 -5.85 6.43 -18.14
CA ALA A 118 -5.14 6.03 -19.36
C ALA A 118 -5.75 6.69 -20.61
N THR A 119 -7.09 6.71 -20.70
CA THR A 119 -7.80 7.40 -21.79
C THR A 119 -7.55 8.91 -21.77
N SER A 120 -7.60 9.53 -20.60
CA SER A 120 -7.36 10.97 -20.43
C SER A 120 -5.94 11.35 -20.82
N GLN A 121 -4.93 10.58 -20.41
CA GLN A 121 -3.53 10.83 -20.74
C GLN A 121 -3.25 10.62 -22.24
N ALA A 122 -3.83 9.58 -22.86
CA ALA A 122 -3.74 9.41 -24.31
C ALA A 122 -4.33 10.60 -25.09
N ASN A 123 -5.45 11.15 -24.61
CA ASN A 123 -6.07 12.35 -25.18
C ASN A 123 -5.19 13.59 -25.00
N GLN A 124 -4.59 13.76 -23.82
CA GLN A 124 -3.68 14.87 -23.57
C GLN A 124 -2.46 14.82 -24.49
N LEU A 125 -1.83 13.65 -24.65
CA LEU A 125 -0.71 13.47 -25.59
C LEU A 125 -1.11 13.77 -27.03
N ALA A 126 -2.34 13.46 -27.44
CA ALA A 126 -2.80 13.81 -28.77
C ALA A 126 -2.94 15.33 -28.97
N ILE A 127 -3.45 16.03 -27.96
CA ILE A 127 -3.55 17.50 -27.95
C ILE A 127 -2.15 18.12 -27.99
N ASP A 128 -1.23 17.62 -27.18
CA ASP A 128 0.16 18.08 -27.13
C ASP A 128 0.87 17.85 -28.47
N GLY A 129 0.50 16.80 -29.20
CA GLY A 129 0.96 16.51 -30.56
C GLY A 129 0.34 17.41 -31.65
N GLY A 130 -0.58 18.31 -31.30
CA GLY A 130 -1.30 19.19 -32.23
C GLY A 130 -2.57 18.59 -32.84
N GLY A 131 -3.04 17.46 -32.32
CA GLY A 131 -4.33 16.85 -32.66
C GLY A 131 -5.51 17.47 -31.92
N THR A 132 -6.73 17.12 -32.32
CA THR A 132 -7.97 17.59 -31.65
C THR A 132 -8.61 16.53 -30.76
N VAL A 133 -8.40 15.26 -31.07
CA VAL A 133 -8.81 14.09 -30.28
C VAL A 133 -7.78 13.01 -30.54
N SER A 134 -7.42 12.21 -29.52
CA SER A 134 -6.63 11.01 -29.76
C SER A 134 -7.37 10.08 -30.72
N PRO A 135 -6.68 9.29 -31.56
CA PRO A 135 -7.24 8.05 -32.09
C PRO A 135 -7.54 7.13 -30.89
N SER A 136 -8.66 7.41 -30.23
CA SER A 136 -9.06 6.82 -28.96
C SER A 136 -9.46 5.38 -29.17
N ASP A 137 -8.57 4.41 -28.91
CA ASP A 137 -9.01 3.07 -28.54
C ASP A 137 -7.89 2.14 -28.01
N TRP A 138 -7.15 2.58 -26.98
CA TRP A 138 -6.27 1.62 -26.29
C TRP A 138 -7.09 0.40 -25.83
N SER A 139 -8.33 0.63 -25.38
CA SER A 139 -9.28 -0.40 -24.97
C SER A 139 -9.60 -1.42 -26.06
N HIS A 140 -9.87 -1.01 -27.30
CA HIS A 140 -10.15 -1.95 -28.39
C HIS A 140 -8.92 -2.77 -28.75
N ARG A 141 -7.72 -2.17 -28.75
CA ARG A 141 -6.47 -2.90 -29.01
C ARG A 141 -6.18 -3.95 -27.95
N VAL A 142 -6.51 -3.68 -26.69
CA VAL A 142 -6.28 -4.62 -25.58
C VAL A 142 -7.51 -5.42 -25.17
N SER A 143 -8.66 -5.21 -25.83
CA SER A 143 -9.96 -5.77 -25.41
C SER A 143 -9.95 -7.29 -25.33
N GLN A 144 -9.36 -7.95 -26.32
CA GLN A 144 -9.22 -9.39 -26.36
C GLN A 144 -8.30 -9.89 -25.23
N ALA A 145 -7.16 -9.22 -25.00
CA ALA A 145 -6.23 -9.57 -23.93
C ALA A 145 -6.86 -9.41 -22.54
N LEU A 146 -7.60 -8.33 -22.31
CA LEU A 146 -8.37 -8.13 -21.08
C LEU A 146 -9.48 -9.17 -20.90
N ALA A 147 -10.18 -9.55 -21.98
CA ALA A 147 -11.21 -10.58 -21.94
C ALA A 147 -10.62 -11.96 -21.61
N ASP A 148 -9.44 -12.28 -22.17
CA ASP A 148 -8.71 -13.51 -21.90
C ASP A 148 -8.21 -13.54 -20.45
N PHE A 149 -7.62 -12.43 -19.97
CA PHE A 149 -7.17 -12.27 -18.58
C PHE A 149 -8.34 -12.45 -17.60
N ARG A 150 -9.49 -11.83 -17.87
CA ARG A 150 -10.72 -12.00 -17.10
C ARG A 150 -11.25 -13.43 -17.13
N ARG A 151 -11.17 -14.12 -18.26
CA ARG A 151 -11.61 -15.52 -18.40
C ARG A 151 -10.73 -16.44 -17.56
N GLU A 152 -9.43 -16.23 -17.59
CA GLU A 152 -8.46 -17.00 -16.81
C GLU A 152 -8.70 -16.85 -15.31
N ALA A 153 -8.84 -15.61 -14.85
CA ALA A 153 -9.14 -15.27 -13.46
C ALA A 153 -10.46 -15.90 -12.94
N ARG A 154 -11.40 -16.24 -13.82
CA ARG A 154 -12.68 -16.84 -13.43
C ARG A 154 -12.64 -18.36 -13.34
N LYS A 155 -11.56 -19.00 -13.79
CA LYS A 155 -11.42 -20.45 -13.67
C LYS A 155 -11.39 -20.84 -12.19
N GLN A 156 -11.92 -22.02 -11.92
CA GLN A 156 -11.91 -22.64 -10.60
C GLN A 156 -11.02 -23.86 -10.66
N LYS A 157 -10.27 -24.11 -9.59
CA LYS A 157 -9.38 -25.26 -9.48
C LYS A 157 -9.70 -26.01 -8.21
N THR A 158 -10.01 -27.30 -8.37
CA THR A 158 -10.31 -28.19 -7.26
C THR A 158 -9.08 -29.05 -7.00
N PHE A 159 -8.55 -28.94 -5.79
CA PHE A 159 -7.47 -29.78 -5.30
C PHE A 159 -8.06 -30.93 -4.52
N ASN A 160 -7.61 -32.15 -4.86
CA ASN A 160 -7.94 -33.37 -4.13
C ASN A 160 -6.63 -33.89 -3.56
N MET A 161 -6.31 -33.51 -2.32
CA MET A 161 -5.10 -33.99 -1.67
C MET A 161 -5.29 -35.46 -1.27
N PRO A 162 -4.44 -36.39 -1.74
CA PRO A 162 -4.51 -37.76 -1.27
C PRO A 162 -4.17 -37.80 0.21
N HIS A 163 -4.88 -38.65 0.97
CA HIS A 163 -4.55 -38.89 2.37
C HIS A 163 -3.06 -39.22 2.51
N ALA A 164 -2.45 -38.69 3.56
CA ALA A 164 -1.10 -39.05 3.97
C ALA A 164 -0.98 -40.57 4.12
N GLY A 165 0.23 -41.10 3.95
CA GLY A 165 0.54 -42.46 4.36
C GLY A 165 0.26 -42.70 5.86
N ALA A 166 0.48 -43.93 6.30
CA ALA A 166 0.36 -44.22 7.73
C ALA A 166 1.50 -43.60 8.51
N CYS A 167 1.20 -43.06 9.69
CA CYS A 167 2.16 -42.33 10.53
C CYS A 167 2.84 -41.17 9.79
N SER A 168 2.19 -40.56 8.80
CA SER A 168 2.72 -39.38 8.12
C SER A 168 1.72 -38.23 8.14
N ALA A 169 2.26 -37.04 7.94
CA ALA A 169 1.51 -35.85 7.62
C ALA A 169 1.83 -35.45 6.18
N ARG A 170 0.81 -35.01 5.46
CA ARG A 170 0.95 -34.40 4.13
C ARG A 170 0.35 -33.01 4.17
N ILE A 171 1.12 -32.05 3.66
CA ILE A 171 0.74 -30.64 3.60
C ILE A 171 0.85 -30.21 2.15
N TRP A 172 -0.24 -29.70 1.59
CA TRP A 172 -0.23 -29.03 0.29
C TRP A 172 -0.48 -27.54 0.52
N GLU A 173 0.41 -26.70 0.00
CA GLU A 173 0.18 -25.26 -0.09
C GLU A 173 -0.50 -24.97 -1.44
N VAL A 174 -1.75 -24.52 -1.40
CA VAL A 174 -2.56 -24.22 -2.59
C VAL A 174 -3.04 -22.79 -2.52
N GLY A 175 -3.42 -22.17 -3.65
CA GLY A 175 -3.91 -20.80 -3.58
C GLY A 175 -4.06 -20.13 -4.93
N THR A 176 -4.00 -18.80 -4.90
CA THR A 176 -4.04 -17.93 -6.07
C THR A 176 -2.75 -17.13 -6.19
N LYS A 177 -2.33 -16.89 -7.44
CA LYS A 177 -1.32 -15.86 -7.74
C LYS A 177 -2.04 -14.57 -8.13
N HIS A 178 -1.59 -13.45 -7.60
CA HIS A 178 -2.11 -12.13 -7.91
C HIS A 178 -1.33 -11.53 -9.08
N PHE A 179 -2.04 -11.09 -10.11
CA PHE A 179 -1.49 -10.51 -11.32
C PHE A 179 -2.04 -9.11 -11.56
N THR A 180 -1.19 -8.18 -12.00
CA THR A 180 -1.61 -6.87 -12.48
C THR A 180 -1.56 -6.83 -14.01
N PHE A 181 -2.52 -6.15 -14.62
CA PHE A 181 -2.58 -5.91 -16.07
C PHE A 181 -2.29 -4.44 -16.32
N LYS A 182 -1.08 -4.14 -16.78
CA LYS A 182 -0.60 -2.80 -17.10
C LYS A 182 -0.70 -2.53 -18.59
N VAL A 183 -1.06 -1.30 -18.96
CA VAL A 183 -1.03 -0.81 -20.35
C VAL A 183 -0.04 0.33 -20.45
N ARG A 184 0.69 0.39 -21.57
CA ARG A 184 1.58 1.50 -21.91
C ARG A 184 1.18 2.04 -23.28
N GLY A 185 0.85 3.33 -23.33
CA GLY A 185 0.57 4.05 -24.55
C GLY A 185 1.76 4.91 -24.95
N LYS A 186 2.13 4.90 -26.23
CA LYS A 186 3.17 5.78 -26.79
C LYS A 186 2.61 6.52 -28.00
N MET A 187 2.74 7.85 -27.99
CA MET A 187 2.26 8.73 -29.05
C MET A 187 3.44 9.27 -29.87
N ARG A 188 3.35 9.16 -31.20
CA ARG A 188 4.30 9.74 -32.15
C ARG A 188 3.58 10.68 -33.10
N LYS A 189 4.28 11.72 -33.53
CA LYS A 189 3.88 12.61 -34.62
C LYS A 189 4.71 12.25 -35.85
N VAL A 190 4.05 11.81 -36.90
CA VAL A 190 4.70 11.34 -38.14
C VAL A 190 4.17 12.17 -39.31
N GLY A 191 5.08 12.74 -40.10
CA GLY A 191 4.69 13.67 -41.17
C GLY A 191 5.84 14.41 -41.82
N TYR A 192 5.58 15.64 -42.25
CA TYR A 192 6.61 16.55 -42.74
C TYR A 192 6.20 18.03 -42.54
N ILE A 193 7.20 18.90 -42.45
CA ILE A 193 7.07 20.36 -42.47
C ILE A 193 7.38 20.83 -43.89
N MET A 194 6.50 21.66 -44.46
CA MET A 194 6.73 22.35 -45.73
C MET A 194 7.12 23.80 -45.46
N SER A 195 8.37 24.17 -45.74
CA SER A 195 8.89 25.54 -45.63
C SER A 195 9.62 25.91 -46.91
N GLN A 196 9.23 27.01 -47.56
CA GLN A 196 9.86 27.50 -48.80
C GLN A 196 9.99 26.43 -49.91
N GLY A 197 9.03 25.52 -50.02
CA GLY A 197 9.04 24.42 -51.00
C GLY A 197 9.87 23.19 -50.60
N VAL A 198 10.58 23.23 -49.47
CA VAL A 198 11.34 22.10 -48.92
C VAL A 198 10.45 21.30 -47.97
N ARG A 199 10.48 19.96 -48.10
CA ARG A 199 9.81 19.02 -47.19
C ARG A 199 10.81 18.44 -46.20
N THR A 200 10.64 18.73 -44.92
CA THR A 200 11.46 18.17 -43.83
C THR A 200 10.64 17.12 -43.07
N PRO A 201 11.08 15.85 -42.98
CA PRO A 201 10.31 14.81 -42.31
C PRO A 201 10.16 15.09 -40.80
N ILE A 202 9.03 14.66 -40.24
CA ILE A 202 8.73 14.66 -38.81
C ILE A 202 8.60 13.19 -38.39
N ASP A 203 9.39 12.79 -37.40
CA ASP A 203 9.22 11.55 -36.66
C ASP A 203 9.60 11.83 -35.20
N ALA A 204 8.62 12.30 -34.43
CA ALA A 204 8.84 12.78 -33.07
C ALA A 204 7.98 12.01 -32.07
N VAL A 205 8.58 11.54 -30.97
CA VAL A 205 7.82 10.99 -29.84
C VAL A 205 7.24 12.17 -29.06
N ILE A 206 5.92 12.20 -28.91
CA ILE A 206 5.22 13.23 -28.13
C ILE A 206 5.27 12.88 -26.64
N GLY A 207 5.04 11.61 -26.30
CA GLY A 207 5.14 11.13 -24.93
C GLY A 207 4.66 9.71 -24.76
N THR A 208 4.71 9.24 -23.52
CA THR A 208 4.26 7.91 -23.09
C THR A 208 3.42 8.03 -21.82
N HIS A 209 2.52 7.08 -21.60
CA HIS A 209 1.81 6.90 -20.34
C HIS A 209 1.71 5.42 -19.97
N MET A 210 1.47 5.15 -18.68
CA MET A 210 1.38 3.79 -18.15
C MET A 210 0.37 3.71 -17.00
N GLN A 211 -0.52 2.72 -17.03
CA GLN A 211 -1.57 2.53 -16.03
C GLN A 211 -1.83 1.04 -15.76
N THR A 212 -2.12 0.70 -14.51
CA THR A 212 -2.64 -0.62 -14.12
C THR A 212 -4.16 -0.61 -14.27
N VAL A 213 -4.67 -1.27 -15.30
CA VAL A 213 -6.08 -1.20 -15.68
C VAL A 213 -6.93 -2.33 -15.12
N ALA A 214 -6.32 -3.44 -14.70
CA ALA A 214 -7.02 -4.53 -14.03
C ALA A 214 -6.08 -5.33 -13.15
N GLU A 215 -6.67 -6.08 -12.22
CA GLU A 215 -6.00 -7.02 -11.33
C GLU A 215 -6.75 -8.36 -11.37
N ALA A 216 -6.03 -9.46 -11.16
CA ALA A 216 -6.63 -10.78 -11.07
C ALA A 216 -5.93 -11.70 -10.08
N ASP A 217 -6.71 -12.43 -9.31
CA ASP A 217 -6.28 -13.60 -8.57
C ASP A 217 -6.54 -14.83 -9.44
N ILE A 218 -5.50 -15.54 -9.86
CA ILE A 218 -5.61 -16.73 -10.71
C ILE A 218 -5.27 -17.97 -9.90
N ALA A 219 -6.25 -18.87 -9.78
CA ALA A 219 -6.09 -20.15 -9.10
C ALA A 219 -5.07 -21.03 -9.84
N GLN A 220 -4.10 -21.54 -9.11
CA GLN A 220 -3.05 -22.38 -9.71
C GLN A 220 -3.58 -23.77 -10.08
N GLU A 221 -2.97 -24.38 -11.08
CA GLU A 221 -3.32 -25.75 -11.49
C GLU A 221 -2.73 -26.80 -10.53
N GLU A 222 -1.56 -26.48 -9.97
CA GLU A 222 -0.84 -27.34 -9.03
C GLU A 222 -0.66 -26.62 -7.69
N PRO A 223 -0.51 -27.37 -6.58
CA PRO A 223 -0.05 -26.80 -5.33
C PRO A 223 1.28 -26.07 -5.53
N PHE A 224 1.44 -24.94 -4.85
CA PHE A 224 2.69 -24.20 -4.77
C PHE A 224 3.81 -25.06 -4.19
N ASP A 225 3.48 -25.80 -3.13
CA ASP A 225 4.40 -26.73 -2.48
C ASP A 225 3.65 -27.96 -1.96
N LYS A 226 4.38 -29.07 -1.82
CA LYS A 226 3.92 -30.36 -1.31
C LYS A 226 4.97 -30.90 -0.35
N HIS A 227 4.64 -30.93 0.93
CA HIS A 227 5.46 -31.57 1.95
C HIS A 227 4.83 -32.86 2.44
N GLU A 228 5.67 -33.86 2.70
CA GLU A 228 5.28 -35.08 3.41
C GLU A 228 6.32 -35.36 4.49
N SER A 229 5.85 -35.50 5.72
CA SER A 229 6.71 -35.78 6.88
C SER A 229 6.25 -37.06 7.57
N ALA A 230 7.19 -37.86 8.05
CA ALA A 230 6.89 -38.98 8.93
C ALA A 230 6.62 -38.46 10.36
N ASN A 231 5.38 -38.56 10.83
CA ASN A 231 4.94 -38.16 12.17
C ASN A 231 4.68 -39.40 13.04
N CYS A 232 5.70 -40.24 13.22
CA CYS A 232 5.58 -41.42 14.07
C CYS A 232 6.05 -41.13 15.50
N ARG A 233 5.23 -41.49 16.50
CA ARG A 233 5.62 -41.48 17.93
C ARG A 233 6.23 -42.79 18.42
N CYS A 234 6.42 -43.77 17.54
CA CYS A 234 7.17 -44.98 17.88
C CYS A 234 8.64 -44.62 18.14
N LYS A 235 9.34 -45.38 19.00
CA LYS A 235 10.77 -45.19 19.17
C LYS A 235 11.46 -45.38 17.81
N LEU A 236 12.14 -44.33 17.35
CA LEU A 236 13.11 -44.46 16.27
C LEU A 236 14.21 -45.38 16.79
N VAL A 237 14.52 -46.43 16.03
CA VAL A 237 15.75 -47.20 16.26
C VAL A 237 16.89 -46.19 16.08
N GLU A 238 17.63 -45.93 17.16
CA GLU A 238 18.78 -45.01 17.13
C GLU A 238 19.72 -45.47 16.02
N LYS A 239 19.74 -44.73 14.91
CA LYS A 239 20.83 -44.85 13.95
C LYS A 239 22.11 -44.32 14.60
N PRO A 240 23.29 -44.85 14.23
CA PRO A 240 24.56 -44.41 14.79
C PRO A 240 24.68 -42.88 14.68
N GLN A 241 25.00 -42.24 15.80
CA GLN A 241 24.99 -40.78 16.00
C GLN A 241 25.86 -39.99 15.00
N GLU A 242 26.77 -40.67 14.29
CA GLU A 242 27.58 -40.11 13.22
C GLU A 242 26.79 -39.84 11.93
N GLU A 243 25.84 -40.69 11.54
CA GLU A 243 25.02 -40.45 10.34
C GLU A 243 24.03 -39.30 10.53
N ALA A 244 23.51 -39.12 11.75
CA ALA A 244 22.56 -38.06 12.06
C ALA A 244 23.22 -36.66 12.05
N ASN A 245 24.48 -36.57 12.50
CA ASN A 245 25.23 -35.31 12.45
C ASN A 245 25.59 -34.91 11.02
N GLN A 246 25.87 -35.88 10.14
CA GLN A 246 26.17 -35.60 8.73
C GLN A 246 24.92 -35.07 8.01
N ILE A 247 23.77 -35.72 8.17
CA ILE A 247 22.49 -35.27 7.57
C ILE A 247 22.12 -33.85 8.04
N TRP A 248 22.34 -33.55 9.33
CA TRP A 248 22.04 -32.22 9.87
C TRP A 248 23.00 -31.14 9.36
N GLN A 249 24.26 -31.48 9.08
CA GLN A 249 25.21 -30.56 8.45
C GLN A 249 24.89 -30.33 6.97
N ASP A 250 24.47 -31.38 6.26
CA ASP A 250 24.08 -31.29 4.86
C ASP A 250 22.79 -30.43 4.72
N GLU A 251 21.78 -30.62 5.59
CA GLU A 251 20.56 -29.78 5.61
C GLU A 251 20.84 -28.31 5.95
N ILE A 252 21.80 -28.04 6.84
CA ILE A 252 22.22 -26.66 7.16
C ILE A 252 22.96 -26.03 5.98
N SER A 253 23.81 -26.80 5.29
CA SER A 253 24.52 -26.34 4.10
C SER A 253 23.55 -26.01 2.96
N ASP A 254 22.57 -26.88 2.71
CA ASP A 254 21.54 -26.65 1.68
C ASP A 254 20.67 -25.43 2.01
N LEU A 255 20.35 -25.22 3.30
CA LEU A 255 19.64 -24.01 3.75
C LEU A 255 20.49 -22.75 3.60
N GLN A 256 21.79 -22.82 3.83
CA GLN A 256 22.71 -21.69 3.63
C GLN A 256 22.85 -21.35 2.14
N GLU A 257 23.00 -22.35 1.28
CA GLU A 257 23.10 -22.18 -0.18
C GLU A 257 21.79 -21.62 -0.75
N TRP A 258 20.63 -22.13 -0.30
CA TRP A 258 19.33 -21.58 -0.68
C TRP A 258 19.14 -20.14 -0.18
N PHE A 259 19.62 -19.79 1.01
CA PHE A 259 19.54 -18.43 1.53
C PHE A 259 20.44 -17.46 0.75
N GLU A 260 21.61 -17.91 0.31
CA GLU A 260 22.51 -17.14 -0.55
C GLU A 260 21.96 -17.00 -1.98
N GLU A 261 21.38 -18.04 -2.57
CA GLU A 261 20.66 -17.95 -3.86
C GLU A 261 19.41 -17.06 -3.76
N PHE A 262 18.67 -17.13 -2.65
CA PHE A 262 17.52 -16.27 -2.41
C PHE A 262 17.93 -14.80 -2.29
N ILE A 263 19.05 -14.49 -1.63
CA ILE A 263 19.58 -13.12 -1.56
C ILE A 263 20.11 -12.65 -2.92
N ASN A 264 20.79 -13.53 -3.67
CA ASN A 264 21.42 -13.17 -4.95
C ASN A 264 20.44 -13.18 -6.15
N GLY A 265 19.28 -13.84 -6.02
CA GLY A 265 18.25 -13.96 -7.06
C GLY A 265 17.11 -12.94 -6.96
N LEU A 266 17.18 -12.00 -6.01
CA LEU A 266 16.26 -10.89 -5.91
C LEU A 266 16.76 -9.74 -6.80
N ASP A 267 16.18 -9.62 -8.01
CA ASP A 267 16.42 -8.47 -8.91
C ASP A 267 15.91 -7.15 -8.27
N ASP A 268 16.70 -6.08 -8.44
CA ASP A 268 16.64 -4.76 -7.80
C ASP A 268 15.33 -3.94 -7.94
N GLU A 269 14.31 -4.39 -8.70
CA GLU A 269 13.21 -3.51 -9.12
C GLU A 269 11.86 -3.68 -8.38
N ASP A 270 11.62 -4.77 -7.65
CA ASP A 270 10.30 -5.04 -7.05
C ASP A 270 10.24 -4.93 -5.52
N TRP A 271 11.30 -4.42 -4.87
CA TRP A 271 11.19 -4.00 -3.49
C TRP A 271 10.35 -2.73 -3.40
N PHE A 272 9.32 -2.78 -2.57
CA PHE A 272 8.62 -1.63 -2.03
C PHE A 272 9.62 -0.58 -1.52
N ASP A 273 10.01 0.39 -2.35
CA ASP A 273 10.34 1.78 -1.98
C ASP A 273 11.27 1.94 -0.76
N GLY A 274 12.15 0.96 -0.60
CA GLY A 274 12.73 0.58 0.67
C GLY A 274 14.11 0.00 0.44
N ALA A 275 14.94 0.72 -0.29
CA ALA A 275 16.34 0.80 0.10
C ALA A 275 16.35 0.86 1.63
N THR A 276 16.81 -0.24 2.26
CA THR A 276 16.97 -0.27 3.70
C THR A 276 17.78 0.97 4.04
N PHE A 277 17.54 1.56 5.21
CA PHE A 277 18.25 2.76 5.61
C PHE A 277 19.77 2.59 5.36
N ASP A 278 20.28 1.37 5.47
CA ASP A 278 21.66 0.95 5.21
C ASP A 278 22.20 1.08 3.78
N GLU A 279 21.39 1.27 2.72
CA GLU A 279 21.92 1.36 1.33
C GLU A 279 22.37 2.77 0.91
N LEU A 280 21.74 3.83 1.44
CA LEU A 280 22.16 5.22 1.20
C LEU A 280 23.06 5.78 2.32
N LEU A 281 23.14 5.07 3.44
CA LEU A 281 23.94 5.42 4.60
C LEU A 281 25.45 5.12 4.57
N PRO A 282 26.02 4.24 3.71
CA PRO A 282 27.47 4.03 3.72
C PRO A 282 28.22 5.31 3.29
N PHE A 283 27.51 6.24 2.65
CA PHE A 283 28.12 7.37 1.95
C PHE A 283 27.97 8.71 2.69
N THR A 284 27.06 8.86 3.65
CA THR A 284 27.00 10.07 4.49
C THR A 284 28.03 9.99 5.58
N ASP A 285 28.96 10.93 5.57
CA ASP A 285 29.95 11.10 6.62
C ASP A 285 29.31 11.54 7.96
N SER A 286 30.15 11.87 8.95
CA SER A 286 29.66 12.34 10.25
C SER A 286 28.90 13.67 10.21
N THR A 287 29.05 14.46 9.14
CA THR A 287 28.42 15.77 8.97
C THR A 287 27.00 15.68 8.40
N GLY A 288 26.59 14.50 7.93
CA GLY A 288 25.22 14.26 7.46
C GLY A 288 24.90 14.87 6.10
N VAL A 289 25.93 15.29 5.35
CA VAL A 289 25.83 15.65 3.93
C VAL A 289 26.62 14.66 3.09
N LEU A 290 26.31 14.60 1.79
CA LEU A 290 27.12 13.90 0.78
C LEU A 290 27.78 14.95 -0.08
N VAL A 291 29.08 14.82 -0.33
CA VAL A 291 29.80 15.64 -1.30
C VAL A 291 30.12 14.75 -2.50
N GLN A 292 29.79 15.21 -3.70
CA GLN A 292 30.11 14.53 -4.95
C GLN A 292 31.03 15.39 -5.81
N ASP A 293 31.91 14.75 -6.58
CA ASP A 293 32.70 15.43 -7.61
C ASP A 293 31.84 15.78 -8.85
N ASP A 294 32.45 16.40 -9.85
CA ASP A 294 31.82 16.77 -11.13
C ASP A 294 31.31 15.57 -11.94
N LYS A 295 31.79 14.35 -11.61
CA LYS A 295 31.39 13.08 -12.23
C LYS A 295 30.32 12.34 -11.42
N GLY A 296 29.88 12.89 -10.28
CA GLY A 296 28.89 12.28 -9.40
C GLY A 296 29.43 11.21 -8.45
N ASN A 297 30.76 11.02 -8.37
CA ASN A 297 31.36 10.09 -7.41
C ASN A 297 31.35 10.73 -6.01
N THR A 298 31.00 9.96 -4.99
CA THR A 298 31.06 10.43 -3.60
C THR A 298 32.50 10.70 -3.18
N CYS A 299 32.78 11.93 -2.74
CA CYS A 299 34.06 12.31 -2.15
C CYS A 299 34.17 11.68 -0.74
N PRO A 300 35.24 10.92 -0.44
CA PRO A 300 35.42 10.29 0.86
C PRO A 300 35.75 11.28 1.98
N ASP A 301 36.25 12.48 1.64
CA ASP A 301 36.54 13.56 2.57
C ASP A 301 35.62 14.75 2.30
N SER A 302 34.80 15.11 3.28
CA SER A 302 33.92 16.27 3.22
C SER A 302 34.60 17.57 3.66
N SER A 303 35.86 17.51 4.09
CA SER A 303 36.61 18.69 4.55
C SER A 303 36.80 19.76 3.46
N ASP A 304 36.62 19.39 2.19
CA ASP A 304 36.54 20.27 1.03
C ASP A 304 35.33 21.22 1.06
N VAL A 305 34.33 20.96 1.91
CA VAL A 305 33.12 21.77 2.02
C VAL A 305 32.85 22.13 3.48
N ILE A 306 32.82 23.44 3.78
CA ILE A 306 32.39 23.96 5.07
C ILE A 306 30.88 24.18 5.02
N VAL A 307 30.15 23.58 5.96
CA VAL A 307 28.69 23.72 6.06
C VAL A 307 28.30 24.33 7.40
N GLU A 308 27.74 25.53 7.38
CA GLU A 308 27.18 26.21 8.56
C GLU A 308 25.66 26.28 8.45
N CYS A 309 24.94 25.96 9.53
CA CYS A 309 23.49 25.99 9.56
C CYS A 309 22.99 26.91 10.67
N THR A 310 22.09 27.84 10.34
CA THR A 310 21.44 28.75 11.29
C THR A 310 19.92 28.66 11.16
N GLY A 311 19.20 28.75 12.28
CA GLY A 311 17.75 28.66 12.32
C GLY A 311 17.08 29.97 11.92
N SER A 312 15.81 29.89 11.57
CA SER A 312 14.95 31.06 11.38
C SER A 312 13.65 30.91 12.18
N ASN A 313 12.96 29.79 12.01
CA ASN A 313 11.67 29.45 12.64
C ASN A 313 11.43 27.91 12.58
N LEU A 314 10.21 27.46 12.92
CA LEU A 314 9.81 26.04 12.96
C LEU A 314 10.11 25.22 11.69
N ASN A 315 10.14 25.83 10.51
CA ASN A 315 10.27 25.10 9.25
C ASN A 315 11.43 25.59 8.36
N GLN A 316 12.27 26.49 8.88
CA GLN A 316 13.31 27.15 8.09
C GLN A 316 14.65 27.23 8.80
N CYS A 317 15.70 26.93 8.03
CA CYS A 317 17.09 27.22 8.36
C CYS A 317 17.76 27.95 7.18
N PHE A 318 18.94 28.50 7.43
CA PHE A 318 19.87 28.93 6.41
C PHE A 318 21.08 28.01 6.50
N VAL A 319 21.43 27.39 5.39
CA VAL A 319 22.65 26.58 5.26
C VAL A 319 23.59 27.33 4.34
N GLU A 320 24.70 27.78 4.89
CA GLU A 320 25.82 28.35 4.15
C GLU A 320 26.79 27.22 3.83
N MET A 321 27.12 27.07 2.55
CA MET A 321 28.07 26.06 2.09
C MET A 321 29.21 26.76 1.36
N THR A 322 30.45 26.49 1.77
CA THR A 322 31.66 27.03 1.13
C THR A 322 32.48 25.88 0.59
N ASN A 323 32.70 25.86 -0.72
CA ASN A 323 33.62 24.91 -1.36
C ASN A 323 35.04 25.47 -1.26
N THR A 324 35.91 24.78 -0.52
CA THR A 324 37.31 25.17 -0.34
C THR A 324 38.27 24.54 -1.34
N CYS A 325 37.80 23.61 -2.19
CA CYS A 325 38.64 23.03 -3.23
C CYS A 325 38.60 23.85 -4.54
N ASP A 326 39.52 23.52 -5.44
CA ASP A 326 39.68 24.11 -6.77
C ASP A 326 38.81 23.43 -7.85
N GLU A 327 38.04 22.41 -7.47
CA GLU A 327 37.11 21.66 -8.32
C GLU A 327 35.64 21.98 -7.97
N GLU A 328 34.72 21.78 -8.92
CA GLU A 328 33.30 21.88 -8.62
C GLU A 328 32.88 20.69 -7.74
N ARG A 329 32.03 20.97 -6.74
CA ARG A 329 31.47 19.96 -5.84
C ARG A 329 29.96 20.04 -5.85
N THR A 330 29.28 18.89 -5.83
CA THR A 330 27.84 18.84 -5.59
C THR A 330 27.58 18.39 -4.16
N VAL A 331 26.98 19.26 -3.35
CA VAL A 331 26.57 18.93 -1.97
C VAL A 331 25.12 18.47 -1.97
N ILE A 332 24.89 17.27 -1.47
CA ILE A 332 23.56 16.73 -1.25
C ILE A 332 23.29 16.75 0.24
N VAL A 333 22.17 17.34 0.64
CA VAL A 333 21.62 17.19 2.00
C VAL A 333 20.47 16.19 1.90
N PRO A 334 20.65 14.93 2.30
CA PRO A 334 19.59 13.93 2.24
C PRO A 334 18.38 14.35 3.06
N CYS A 335 17.20 13.83 2.73
CA CYS A 335 16.06 13.89 3.63
C CYS A 335 16.36 13.06 4.89
N GLY A 336 15.95 13.56 6.05
CA GLY A 336 16.21 12.95 7.34
C GLY A 336 17.46 13.44 8.06
N THR A 337 18.39 14.15 7.40
CA THR A 337 19.57 14.78 8.04
C THR A 337 19.15 15.65 9.21
N VAL A 338 19.85 15.53 10.35
CA VAL A 338 19.52 16.26 11.58
C VAL A 338 20.39 17.49 11.72
N ALA A 339 19.77 18.64 11.95
CA ALA A 339 20.42 19.85 12.45
C ALA A 339 20.32 19.84 13.98
N GLU A 340 21.43 19.51 14.65
CA GLU A 340 21.52 19.54 16.11
C GLU A 340 21.86 20.96 16.58
N CYS A 341 20.99 21.56 17.39
CA CYS A 341 21.20 22.92 17.88
C CYS A 341 22.34 22.96 18.90
N GLU A 342 23.22 23.95 18.80
CA GLU A 342 24.27 24.15 19.80
C GLU A 342 23.70 24.55 21.18
N ASP A 343 22.55 25.23 21.17
CA ASP A 343 21.77 25.52 22.38
C ASP A 343 20.81 24.37 22.70
N LYS A 344 21.08 23.66 23.80
CA LYS A 344 20.28 22.51 24.25
C LYS A 344 18.81 22.84 24.55
N SER A 345 18.48 24.12 24.82
CA SER A 345 17.13 24.59 25.10
C SER A 345 16.28 24.80 23.84
N THR A 346 16.93 24.89 22.67
CA THR A 346 16.31 25.03 21.36
C THR A 346 16.09 23.65 20.71
N GLN A 347 15.04 23.53 19.90
CA GLN A 347 14.71 22.31 19.17
C GLN A 347 15.81 21.93 18.17
N ASN A 348 16.10 20.63 18.07
CA ASN A 348 16.78 20.08 16.90
C ASN A 348 15.79 20.01 15.73
N MET A 349 16.30 19.94 14.51
CA MET A 349 15.46 19.84 13.30
C MET A 349 15.93 18.69 12.42
N CYS A 350 15.06 18.16 11.56
CA CYS A 350 15.42 17.25 10.49
C CYS A 350 14.99 17.78 9.12
N THR A 351 15.75 17.46 8.08
CA THR A 351 15.36 17.77 6.71
C THR A 351 14.21 16.87 6.27
N ILE A 352 13.26 17.45 5.56
CA ILE A 352 12.04 16.80 5.06
C ILE A 352 12.12 16.60 3.54
N THR A 353 12.99 17.35 2.86
CA THR A 353 13.24 17.25 1.43
C THR A 353 14.73 17.14 1.18
N ARG A 354 15.15 16.36 0.19
CA ARG A 354 16.53 16.39 -0.29
C ARG A 354 16.87 17.75 -0.88
N ALA A 355 18.09 18.19 -0.62
CA ALA A 355 18.74 19.31 -1.29
C ALA A 355 19.86 18.78 -2.16
N GLN A 356 20.08 19.36 -3.33
CA GLN A 356 21.27 19.13 -4.14
C GLN A 356 21.76 20.48 -4.66
N VAL A 357 22.98 20.85 -4.28
CA VAL A 357 23.55 22.18 -4.48
C VAL A 357 24.90 22.03 -5.20
N PRO A 358 25.01 22.41 -6.48
CA PRO A 358 26.32 22.55 -7.11
C PRO A 358 27.06 23.76 -6.52
N LEU A 359 28.32 23.57 -6.17
CA LEU A 359 29.22 24.55 -5.57
C LEU A 359 30.46 24.71 -6.46
N PRO A 360 30.56 25.82 -7.21
CA PRO A 360 31.76 26.12 -7.98
C PRO A 360 33.03 26.22 -7.09
N PRO A 361 34.22 26.08 -7.66
CA PRO A 361 35.49 26.25 -6.95
C PRO A 361 35.57 27.56 -6.17
N GLY A 362 35.90 27.50 -4.88
CA GLY A 362 36.04 28.70 -4.03
C GLY A 362 34.74 29.49 -3.78
N ALA A 363 33.59 28.99 -4.21
CA ALA A 363 32.31 29.69 -4.06
C ALA A 363 31.68 29.42 -2.69
N THR A 364 31.09 30.47 -2.11
CA THR A 364 30.17 30.38 -1.00
C THR A 364 28.75 30.56 -1.51
N VAL A 365 27.90 29.57 -1.27
CA VAL A 365 26.48 29.60 -1.65
C VAL A 365 25.63 29.60 -0.39
N TRP A 366 24.67 30.53 -0.36
CA TRP A 366 23.65 30.60 0.68
C TRP A 366 22.43 29.82 0.24
N VAL A 367 21.96 28.93 1.10
CA VAL A 367 20.76 28.12 0.90
C VAL A 367 19.76 28.47 2.01
N MET A 368 18.64 29.08 1.66
CA MET A 368 17.54 29.55 2.49
C MET A 368 16.49 28.52 2.29
N ILE A 369 16.17 27.91 3.41
CA ILE A 369 15.42 26.70 3.41
C ILE A 369 14.00 27.08 3.79
N SER A 370 13.11 27.30 2.81
CA SER A 370 11.82 27.99 3.01
C SER A 370 10.66 27.39 2.21
N GLY A 371 9.48 27.29 2.84
CA GLY A 371 8.26 26.78 2.22
C GLY A 371 7.82 27.52 0.95
N GLY A 372 7.86 26.80 -0.18
CA GLY A 372 6.88 26.85 -1.27
C GLY A 372 6.73 28.13 -2.09
N GLU A 373 7.77 28.57 -2.81
CA GLU A 373 7.73 29.18 -4.17
C GLU A 373 9.17 29.49 -4.66
N VAL A 374 9.41 29.42 -5.99
CA VAL A 374 10.74 29.54 -6.62
C VAL A 374 10.87 30.86 -7.39
N ARG A 375 11.95 31.63 -7.16
CA ARG A 375 12.41 32.73 -8.03
C ARG A 375 13.93 32.61 -8.27
N THR A 376 14.37 33.16 -9.40
CA THR A 376 15.58 32.82 -10.18
C THR A 376 16.95 32.90 -9.48
N MET A 377 17.89 32.14 -10.07
CA MET A 377 19.23 31.75 -9.62
C MET A 377 20.23 32.91 -9.41
N THR A 378 20.15 33.52 -8.24
CA THR A 378 21.26 33.84 -7.28
C THR A 378 20.73 33.64 -5.86
N ALA A 379 19.49 33.15 -5.77
CA ALA A 379 18.72 33.07 -4.57
C ALA A 379 18.79 31.63 -4.01
N PRO A 380 18.86 31.52 -2.69
CA PRO A 380 18.97 30.26 -1.99
C PRO A 380 17.93 29.16 -2.36
N ILE A 381 18.34 27.87 -2.33
CA ILE A 381 17.44 26.72 -2.59
C ILE A 381 16.55 26.40 -1.37
N PRO A 382 15.21 26.40 -1.50
CA PRO A 382 14.32 26.01 -0.42
C PRO A 382 14.34 24.50 -0.17
N VAL A 383 15.08 24.07 0.84
CA VAL A 383 14.88 22.76 1.49
C VAL A 383 13.66 22.88 2.44
N ARG A 384 13.30 21.86 3.20
CA ARG A 384 12.31 22.02 4.27
C ARG A 384 12.77 21.31 5.52
N TRP A 385 12.53 21.92 6.68
CA TRP A 385 12.82 21.31 7.97
C TRP A 385 11.55 21.02 8.77
N ALA A 386 11.67 20.07 9.69
CA ALA A 386 10.73 19.89 10.79
C ALA A 386 11.50 19.85 12.11
N CYS A 387 10.98 20.51 13.13
CA CYS A 387 11.51 20.42 14.48
C CYS A 387 11.22 19.04 15.12
N LEU A 388 12.12 18.57 15.98
CA LEU A 388 12.07 17.24 16.57
C LEU A 388 11.52 17.20 18.01
N GLN A 389 11.39 18.32 18.72
CA GLN A 389 10.98 18.31 20.15
C GLN A 389 9.99 19.42 20.52
N MET A 390 8.70 19.11 20.58
CA MET A 390 7.68 20.08 20.99
C MET A 390 7.97 20.74 22.34
N SER A 391 8.61 20.06 23.29
CA SER A 391 8.88 20.64 24.62
C SER A 391 9.92 21.77 24.63
N LYS A 392 10.74 21.91 23.58
CA LYS A 392 11.83 22.88 23.51
C LYS A 392 11.43 24.18 22.79
N LYS A 393 12.29 25.20 22.91
CA LYS A 393 12.11 26.50 22.24
C LYS A 393 12.21 26.34 20.73
N GLU A 394 11.36 27.03 20.00
CA GLU A 394 11.47 27.16 18.54
C GLU A 394 12.82 27.78 18.13
N PRO A 395 13.45 27.28 17.05
CA PRO A 395 14.63 27.92 16.46
C PRO A 395 14.37 29.38 16.12
N GLY A 396 15.25 30.27 16.55
CA GLY A 396 15.22 31.68 16.14
C GLY A 396 16.35 32.01 15.16
N PRO A 397 16.39 33.25 14.64
CA PRO A 397 17.42 33.71 13.69
C PRO A 397 18.88 33.53 14.15
N ASN A 398 19.12 33.42 15.46
CA ASN A 398 20.45 33.28 16.05
C ASN A 398 20.77 31.83 16.50
N SER A 399 19.86 30.89 16.29
CA SER A 399 20.09 29.49 16.65
C SER A 399 21.10 28.88 15.69
N LYS A 400 22.25 28.42 16.19
CA LYS A 400 23.27 27.74 15.38
C LYS A 400 23.10 26.24 15.45
N PHE A 401 23.37 25.56 14.34
CA PHE A 401 23.17 24.12 14.18
C PHE A 401 24.39 23.45 13.58
N LYS A 402 24.62 22.22 14.02
CA LYS A 402 25.55 21.29 13.37
C LYS A 402 24.74 20.24 12.63
N LEU A 403 24.99 20.12 11.33
CA LEU A 403 24.40 19.03 10.55
C LEU A 403 25.05 17.70 10.97
N LYS A 404 24.22 16.68 11.10
CA LYS A 404 24.62 15.33 11.48
C LYS A 404 23.76 14.31 10.78
N ARG A 405 24.35 13.15 10.52
CA ARG A 405 23.62 11.95 10.16
C ARG A 405 22.59 11.61 11.24
N ASN A 406 21.37 11.32 10.81
CA ASN A 406 20.32 10.88 11.73
C ASN A 406 20.57 9.45 12.19
N ARG A 407 20.52 9.23 13.50
CA ARG A 407 20.59 7.89 14.10
C ARG A 407 19.21 7.28 14.32
N ASP A 408 18.17 8.10 14.24
CA ASP A 408 16.79 7.68 14.34
C ASP A 408 16.25 7.32 12.95
N SER A 409 16.13 6.02 12.69
CA SER A 409 15.62 5.50 11.42
C SER A 409 14.15 5.83 11.20
N GLY A 410 13.37 6.03 12.27
CA GLY A 410 11.97 6.42 12.18
C GLY A 410 11.82 7.82 11.60
N VAL A 411 12.55 8.81 12.14
CA VAL A 411 12.56 10.18 11.60
C VAL A 411 13.00 10.18 10.13
N ALA A 412 14.04 9.43 9.77
CA ALA A 412 14.50 9.36 8.38
C ALA A 412 13.43 8.80 7.42
N ARG A 413 12.71 7.74 7.83
CA ARG A 413 11.60 7.17 7.04
C ARG A 413 10.44 8.16 6.89
N LEU A 414 10.09 8.90 7.93
CA LEU A 414 9.05 9.94 7.85
C LEU A 414 9.46 11.10 6.95
N SER A 415 10.73 11.50 6.96
CA SER A 415 11.26 12.50 6.04
C SER A 415 11.15 12.04 4.58
N ARG A 416 11.50 10.79 4.26
CA ARG A 416 11.32 10.22 2.91
C ARG A 416 9.86 10.18 2.46
N LEU A 417 8.95 9.80 3.38
CA LEU A 417 7.51 9.81 3.09
C LEU A 417 7.02 11.22 2.73
N SER A 418 7.51 12.22 3.45
CA SER A 418 7.19 13.64 3.22
C SER A 418 7.81 14.17 1.91
N GLU A 419 9.01 13.73 1.57
CA GLU A 419 9.68 14.06 0.32
C GLU A 419 8.87 13.58 -0.90
N LYS A 420 8.37 12.35 -0.85
CA LYS A 420 7.55 11.73 -1.91
C LYS A 420 6.11 12.26 -1.97
N ALA A 421 5.67 12.97 -0.93
CA ALA A 421 4.32 13.54 -0.90
C ALA A 421 4.16 14.65 -1.94
N ARG A 422 3.12 14.53 -2.78
CA ARG A 422 2.76 15.55 -3.80
C ARG A 422 2.44 16.91 -3.18
N ILE A 423 1.88 16.92 -1.97
CA ILE A 423 1.51 18.13 -1.25
C ILE A 423 2.27 18.11 0.07
N ARG A 424 3.00 19.19 0.35
CA ARG A 424 3.77 19.39 1.58
C ARG A 424 3.14 20.52 2.39
N GLY A 425 3.06 20.38 3.71
CA GLY A 425 2.31 21.31 4.55
C GLY A 425 2.51 21.09 6.05
N PRO A 426 1.80 21.80 6.94
CA PRO A 426 2.00 21.69 8.38
C PRO A 426 1.93 20.25 8.91
N TRP A 427 1.26 19.34 8.19
CA TRP A 427 1.20 17.92 8.49
C TRP A 427 2.57 17.20 8.49
N ASP A 428 3.57 17.68 7.76
CA ASP A 428 4.92 17.09 7.80
C ASP A 428 5.55 17.29 9.19
N GLN A 429 5.37 18.48 9.78
CA GLN A 429 5.79 18.79 11.14
C GLN A 429 4.99 18.00 12.18
N ALA A 430 3.67 17.88 11.99
CA ALA A 430 2.82 17.10 12.87
C ALA A 430 3.20 15.61 12.87
N ARG A 431 3.53 15.04 11.70
CA ARG A 431 3.96 13.64 11.56
C ARG A 431 5.20 13.36 12.40
N VAL A 432 6.19 14.25 12.34
CA VAL A 432 7.42 14.15 13.14
C VAL A 432 7.10 14.23 14.63
N TRP A 433 6.28 15.19 15.07
CA TRP A 433 5.92 15.34 16.49
C TRP A 433 5.06 14.22 17.05
N ILE A 434 4.21 13.58 16.24
CA ILE A 434 3.51 12.35 16.64
C ILE A 434 4.54 11.28 17.01
N TYR A 435 5.60 11.13 16.21
CA TYR A 435 6.65 10.14 16.43
C TYR A 435 7.61 10.52 17.58
N THR A 436 8.08 11.76 17.63
CA THR A 436 9.13 12.15 18.59
C THR A 436 8.59 12.52 19.97
N ASP A 437 7.41 13.14 20.03
CA ASP A 437 6.82 13.69 21.25
C ASP A 437 5.48 13.06 21.62
N HIS A 438 5.02 12.05 20.86
CA HIS A 438 3.72 11.40 21.09
C HIS A 438 2.58 12.42 21.06
N ALA A 439 2.68 13.41 20.17
CA ALA A 439 1.84 14.59 20.20
C ALA A 439 0.39 14.29 19.81
N THR A 440 -0.54 14.64 20.70
CA THR A 440 -1.99 14.61 20.45
C THR A 440 -2.41 15.68 19.43
N LEU A 441 -3.59 15.52 18.81
CA LEU A 441 -4.13 16.51 17.87
C LEU A 441 -4.20 17.92 18.48
N ASP A 442 -4.63 18.03 19.74
CA ASP A 442 -4.72 19.31 20.44
C ASP A 442 -3.35 19.93 20.71
N GLU A 443 -2.35 19.14 21.08
CA GLU A 443 -0.98 19.63 21.25
C GLU A 443 -0.41 20.14 19.93
N VAL A 444 -0.61 19.40 18.83
CA VAL A 444 -0.21 19.81 17.48
C VAL A 444 -0.89 21.13 17.09
N ASN A 445 -2.20 21.22 17.24
CA ASN A 445 -3.00 22.38 16.82
C ASN A 445 -2.77 23.63 17.69
N LYS A 446 -2.25 23.48 18.92
CA LYS A 446 -1.78 24.60 19.73
C LYS A 446 -0.52 25.27 19.16
N ARG A 447 0.26 24.56 18.34
CA ARG A 447 1.54 25.05 17.81
C ARG A 447 1.53 25.33 16.32
N LEU A 448 0.75 24.59 15.53
CA LEU A 448 0.69 24.78 14.08
C LEU A 448 -0.38 25.78 13.69
N ILE A 449 -0.01 26.69 12.79
CA ILE A 449 -0.92 27.67 12.18
C ILE A 449 -0.75 27.60 10.66
N PRO A 450 -1.77 27.14 9.89
CA PRO A 450 -3.03 26.60 10.37
C PRO A 450 -2.86 25.24 11.05
N GLY A 451 -3.76 24.92 11.99
CA GLY A 451 -3.86 23.58 12.56
C GLY A 451 -4.28 22.53 11.51
N ILE A 452 -4.14 21.26 11.86
CA ILE A 452 -4.56 20.13 11.04
C ILE A 452 -5.91 19.58 11.50
N SER A 453 -6.68 19.00 10.57
CA SER A 453 -7.95 18.34 10.88
C SER A 453 -7.74 16.96 11.51
N ALA A 454 -8.74 16.46 12.23
CA ALA A 454 -8.74 15.09 12.76
C ALA A 454 -8.58 14.03 11.66
N THR A 455 -9.22 14.23 10.50
CA THR A 455 -9.06 13.39 9.30
C THR A 455 -7.59 13.28 8.88
N ARG A 456 -6.89 14.42 8.79
CA ARG A 456 -5.48 14.44 8.43
C ARG A 456 -4.64 13.78 9.51
N TYR A 457 -4.93 14.05 10.78
CA TYR A 457 -4.20 13.49 11.92
C TYR A 457 -4.28 11.96 11.98
N ILE A 458 -5.45 11.35 11.73
CA ILE A 458 -5.56 9.88 11.62
C ILE A 458 -4.65 9.33 10.53
N GLY A 459 -4.61 9.97 9.36
CA GLY A 459 -3.68 9.58 8.30
C GLY A 459 -2.22 9.65 8.73
N LEU A 460 -1.84 10.67 9.51
CA LEU A 460 -0.48 10.78 10.06
C LEU A 460 -0.17 9.74 11.12
N LEU A 461 -1.13 9.37 11.97
CA LEU A 461 -0.97 8.26 12.93
C LEU A 461 -0.70 6.94 12.19
N TYR A 462 -1.46 6.69 11.12
CA TYR A 462 -1.27 5.52 10.26
C TYR A 462 0.09 5.52 9.56
N ASP A 463 0.51 6.67 9.01
CA ASP A 463 1.85 6.85 8.42
C ASP A 463 2.94 6.51 9.43
N VAL A 464 2.84 7.00 10.68
CA VAL A 464 3.82 6.75 11.73
C VAL A 464 3.84 5.27 12.13
N ALA A 465 2.68 4.65 12.32
CA ALA A 465 2.58 3.22 12.64
C ALA A 465 3.25 2.37 11.55
N ARG A 466 2.93 2.64 10.28
CA ARG A 466 3.43 1.86 9.14
C ARG A 466 4.90 2.11 8.84
N ALA A 467 5.33 3.38 8.78
CA ALA A 467 6.70 3.71 8.36
C ALA A 467 7.71 3.41 9.46
N CYS A 468 7.35 3.67 10.72
CA CYS A 468 8.27 3.55 11.86
C CYS A 468 8.12 2.25 12.65
N GLY A 469 7.07 1.45 12.40
CA GLY A 469 6.81 0.23 13.16
C GLY A 469 6.48 0.51 14.63
N VAL A 470 5.85 1.64 14.92
CA VAL A 470 5.52 2.06 16.28
C VAL A 470 4.32 1.28 16.82
N ASP A 471 4.47 0.75 18.03
CA ASP A 471 3.36 0.19 18.80
C ASP A 471 2.60 1.28 19.56
N PHE A 472 1.39 1.58 19.10
CA PHE A 472 0.50 2.55 19.72
C PHE A 472 -0.15 2.05 21.03
N GLY A 473 -0.01 0.77 21.37
CA GLY A 473 -0.44 0.19 22.65
C GLY A 473 0.42 0.63 23.84
N THR A 474 1.62 1.16 23.58
CA THR A 474 2.51 1.66 24.63
C THR A 474 1.92 2.89 25.34
N ASN A 475 2.28 3.06 26.62
CA ASN A 475 1.77 4.16 27.46
C ASN A 475 2.03 5.57 26.89
N GLN A 476 3.04 5.72 26.03
CA GLN A 476 3.39 7.02 25.45
C GLN A 476 2.47 7.37 24.27
N TYR A 477 2.22 6.41 23.38
CA TYR A 477 1.42 6.61 22.16
C TYR A 477 -0.08 6.45 22.36
N ASN A 478 -0.52 5.73 23.40
CA ASN A 478 -1.95 5.48 23.60
C ASN A 478 -2.75 6.79 23.69
N ARG A 479 -2.16 7.89 24.18
CA ARG A 479 -2.82 9.20 24.30
C ARG A 479 -3.17 9.84 22.95
N CYS A 480 -2.47 9.45 21.87
CA CYS A 480 -2.76 9.89 20.51
C CYS A 480 -4.04 9.25 19.94
N LEU A 481 -4.45 8.11 20.50
CA LEU A 481 -5.65 7.37 20.10
C LEU A 481 -6.86 7.82 20.94
N ASP A 482 -7.46 8.92 20.55
CA ASP A 482 -8.73 9.43 21.11
C ASP A 482 -9.92 8.97 20.24
N PRO A 483 -10.93 8.27 20.80
CA PRO A 483 -12.16 7.93 20.09
C PRO A 483 -12.84 9.11 19.38
N SER A 484 -12.68 10.35 19.88
CA SER A 484 -13.26 11.55 19.29
C SER A 484 -12.80 11.81 17.83
N LEU A 485 -11.63 11.28 17.45
CA LEU A 485 -11.10 11.34 16.08
C LEU A 485 -12.02 10.67 15.05
N LEU A 486 -12.77 9.64 15.47
CA LEU A 486 -13.72 8.90 14.61
C LEU A 486 -14.95 9.72 14.23
N GLY A 487 -15.15 10.90 14.84
CA GLY A 487 -16.21 11.84 14.48
C GLY A 487 -15.93 12.67 13.22
N SER A 488 -14.80 12.45 12.55
CA SER A 488 -14.42 13.15 11.32
C SER A 488 -14.70 12.31 10.06
N VAL A 489 -14.93 12.96 8.91
CA VAL A 489 -15.22 12.31 7.63
C VAL A 489 -14.02 12.35 6.69
N ALA A 490 -14.10 11.60 5.58
CA ALA A 490 -13.11 11.56 4.50
C ALA A 490 -11.71 11.04 4.92
N ILE A 491 -11.67 10.09 5.85
CA ILE A 491 -10.45 9.36 6.23
C ILE A 491 -10.19 8.27 5.17
N GLN A 492 -8.91 8.05 4.82
CA GLN A 492 -8.51 6.94 3.96
C GLN A 492 -8.94 5.60 4.59
N ALA A 493 -9.52 4.70 3.79
CA ALA A 493 -10.12 3.46 4.30
C ALA A 493 -9.17 2.60 5.16
N ASP A 494 -7.90 2.47 4.75
CA ASP A 494 -6.89 1.71 5.51
C ASP A 494 -6.58 2.37 6.85
N ALA A 495 -6.41 3.69 6.86
CA ALA A 495 -6.14 4.46 8.08
C ALA A 495 -7.34 4.41 9.04
N LEU A 496 -8.58 4.45 8.52
CA LEU A 496 -9.79 4.29 9.31
C LEU A 496 -9.88 2.88 9.92
N THR A 497 -9.68 1.86 9.10
CA THR A 497 -9.71 0.45 9.55
C THR A 497 -8.65 0.22 10.63
N TRP A 498 -7.43 0.71 10.41
CA TRP A 498 -6.35 0.64 11.37
C TRP A 498 -6.70 1.35 12.69
N VAL A 499 -7.14 2.61 12.65
CA VAL A 499 -7.36 3.39 13.88
C VAL A 499 -8.53 2.85 14.71
N VAL A 500 -9.59 2.35 14.06
CA VAL A 500 -10.73 1.77 14.79
C VAL A 500 -10.30 0.48 15.49
N ASN A 501 -9.55 -0.41 14.82
CA ASN A 501 -9.00 -1.62 15.45
C ASN A 501 -8.04 -1.25 16.59
N ALA A 502 -7.10 -0.33 16.37
CA ALA A 502 -6.14 0.09 17.38
C ALA A 502 -6.83 0.63 18.65
N ILE A 503 -7.85 1.49 18.50
CA ILE A 503 -8.61 1.98 19.67
C ILE A 503 -9.42 0.84 20.31
N ALA A 504 -10.04 -0.04 19.52
CA ALA A 504 -10.81 -1.17 20.05
C ALA A 504 -9.95 -2.13 20.89
N ASP A 505 -8.72 -2.38 20.47
CA ASP A 505 -7.79 -3.27 21.16
C ASP A 505 -7.18 -2.61 22.40
N ILE A 506 -6.76 -1.35 22.29
CA ILE A 506 -6.00 -0.66 23.35
C ILE A 506 -6.94 -0.02 24.39
N LYS A 507 -8.07 0.55 23.96
CA LYS A 507 -9.02 1.31 24.79
C LYS A 507 -10.49 0.92 24.54
N PRO A 508 -10.86 -0.37 24.67
CA PRO A 508 -12.22 -0.82 24.37
C PRO A 508 -13.31 -0.11 25.18
N ARG A 509 -13.03 0.21 26.45
CA ARG A 509 -13.97 0.91 27.34
C ARG A 509 -14.20 2.36 26.92
N ASP A 510 -13.14 3.07 26.54
CA ASP A 510 -13.26 4.47 26.12
C ASP A 510 -14.01 4.56 24.78
N LEU A 511 -13.71 3.66 23.84
CA LEU A 511 -14.41 3.59 22.56
C LEU A 511 -15.89 3.24 22.72
N SER A 512 -16.22 2.19 23.49
CA SER A 512 -17.62 1.80 23.72
C SER A 512 -18.43 2.90 24.43
N SER A 513 -17.85 3.54 25.43
CA SER A 513 -18.45 4.68 26.15
C SER A 513 -18.68 5.87 25.22
N TRP A 514 -17.64 6.30 24.50
CA TRP A 514 -17.72 7.43 23.58
C TRP A 514 -18.71 7.18 22.44
N LEU A 515 -18.64 6.01 21.80
CA LEU A 515 -19.52 5.66 20.68
C LEU A 515 -20.97 5.55 21.16
N SER A 516 -21.20 5.00 22.35
CA SER A 516 -22.54 4.97 22.96
C SER A 516 -23.10 6.37 23.19
N ALA A 517 -22.27 7.33 23.62
CA ALA A 517 -22.69 8.71 23.82
C ALA A 517 -22.88 9.50 22.51
N ASN A 518 -22.13 9.15 21.46
CA ASN A 518 -22.06 9.91 20.21
C ASN A 518 -22.66 9.19 18.99
N ALA A 519 -23.34 8.05 19.18
CA ALA A 519 -23.85 7.19 18.10
C ALA A 519 -24.63 7.96 17.03
N ALA A 520 -25.57 8.82 17.42
CA ALA A 520 -26.35 9.63 16.47
C ALA A 520 -25.47 10.61 15.68
N LYS A 521 -24.52 11.29 16.33
CA LYS A 521 -23.61 12.23 15.67
C LYS A 521 -22.71 11.51 14.66
N VAL A 522 -22.17 10.34 15.01
CA VAL A 522 -21.35 9.52 14.10
C VAL A 522 -22.20 8.95 12.97
N ALA A 523 -23.43 8.51 13.26
CA ALA A 523 -24.35 7.99 12.27
C ALA A 523 -24.76 9.04 11.21
N MET A 524 -24.89 10.32 11.60
CA MET A 524 -25.13 11.42 10.67
C MET A 524 -24.01 11.60 9.63
N LEU A 525 -22.80 11.09 9.89
CA LEU A 525 -21.73 11.12 8.88
C LEU A 525 -22.11 10.30 7.63
N ALA A 526 -22.99 9.31 7.77
CA ALA A 526 -23.47 8.52 6.64
C ALA A 526 -24.32 9.33 5.64
N THR A 527 -24.83 10.50 6.02
CA THR A 527 -25.60 11.37 5.12
C THR A 527 -24.74 12.42 4.42
N SER A 528 -23.41 12.39 4.60
CA SER A 528 -22.53 13.33 3.90
C SER A 528 -22.67 13.15 2.39
N ASP A 529 -22.62 14.24 1.61
CA ASP A 529 -22.62 14.18 0.14
C ASP A 529 -21.38 13.47 -0.44
N THR A 530 -20.41 13.12 0.40
CA THR A 530 -19.24 12.34 0.02
C THR A 530 -19.54 10.84 0.09
N GLN A 531 -19.07 10.09 -0.90
CA GLN A 531 -19.11 8.62 -0.91
C GLN A 531 -18.44 7.97 0.32
N TYR A 532 -17.60 8.72 1.05
CA TYR A 532 -16.88 8.24 2.22
C TYR A 532 -17.75 8.12 3.48
N GLY A 533 -18.85 8.88 3.57
CA GLY A 533 -19.71 8.90 4.77
C GLY A 533 -20.27 7.52 5.13
N PRO A 534 -21.02 6.86 4.23
CA PRO A 534 -21.56 5.53 4.47
C PRO A 534 -20.49 4.49 4.80
N THR A 535 -19.38 4.48 4.03
CA THR A 535 -18.25 3.57 4.25
C THR A 535 -17.59 3.78 5.61
N HIS A 536 -17.49 5.04 6.06
CA HIS A 536 -16.92 5.38 7.35
C HIS A 536 -17.74 4.80 8.50
N VAL A 537 -19.06 5.02 8.49
CA VAL A 537 -19.98 4.48 9.50
C VAL A 537 -20.03 2.95 9.44
N ALA A 538 -20.07 2.37 8.24
CA ALA A 538 -20.04 0.93 8.03
C ALA A 538 -18.78 0.29 8.62
N THR A 539 -17.61 0.89 8.41
CA THR A 539 -16.33 0.38 8.93
C THR A 539 -16.31 0.36 10.45
N ILE A 540 -16.77 1.43 11.11
CA ILE A 540 -16.85 1.50 12.57
C ILE A 540 -17.82 0.45 13.11
N ALA A 541 -19.03 0.35 12.53
CA ALA A 541 -20.05 -0.61 12.95
C ALA A 541 -19.58 -2.06 12.78
N ARG A 542 -18.95 -2.38 11.64
CA ARG A 542 -18.41 -3.70 11.35
C ARG A 542 -17.34 -4.09 12.37
N ILE A 543 -16.29 -3.28 12.51
CA ILE A 543 -15.16 -3.59 13.41
C ILE A 543 -15.65 -3.74 14.85
N THR A 544 -16.47 -2.82 15.34
CA THR A 544 -17.00 -2.90 16.73
C THR A 544 -17.93 -4.09 16.95
N GLY A 545 -18.66 -4.53 15.92
CA GLY A 545 -19.48 -5.74 15.96
C GLY A 545 -18.67 -7.05 15.93
N GLU A 546 -17.50 -7.04 15.28
CA GLU A 546 -16.59 -8.20 15.21
C GLU A 546 -15.77 -8.41 16.49
N GLN A 547 -15.66 -7.40 17.36
CA GLN A 547 -14.90 -7.50 18.61
C GLN A 547 -15.51 -8.50 19.59
N ASN A 548 -14.69 -9.22 20.36
CA ASN A 548 -15.16 -10.10 21.45
C ASN A 548 -15.71 -9.35 22.68
N ASN A 549 -15.56 -8.02 22.71
CA ASN A 549 -16.02 -7.20 23.83
C ASN A 549 -17.53 -6.88 23.69
N PRO A 550 -18.38 -7.29 24.66
CA PRO A 550 -19.82 -7.11 24.58
C PRO A 550 -20.26 -5.63 24.58
N ASP A 551 -19.54 -4.75 25.28
CA ASP A 551 -19.87 -3.33 25.34
C ASP A 551 -19.57 -2.63 24.00
N LEU A 552 -18.49 -3.03 23.31
CA LEU A 552 -18.19 -2.55 21.96
C LEU A 552 -19.23 -3.00 20.95
N ARG A 553 -19.64 -4.27 20.98
CA ARG A 553 -20.72 -4.78 20.13
C ARG A 553 -22.02 -4.01 20.34
N LYS A 554 -22.39 -3.79 21.60
CA LYS A 554 -23.57 -3.00 21.94
C LYS A 554 -23.47 -1.56 21.41
N ALA A 555 -22.29 -0.95 21.50
CA ALA A 555 -22.05 0.39 20.95
C ALA A 555 -22.14 0.40 19.40
N GLY A 556 -21.60 -0.62 18.72
CA GLY A 556 -21.71 -0.81 17.27
C GLY A 556 -23.15 -1.01 16.80
N ILE A 557 -23.93 -1.83 17.53
CA ILE A 557 -25.37 -2.01 17.30
C ILE A 557 -26.11 -0.67 17.47
N LYS A 558 -25.81 0.07 18.54
CA LYS A 558 -26.42 1.39 18.78
C LYS A 558 -26.09 2.39 17.68
N LEU A 559 -24.87 2.35 17.13
CA LEU A 559 -24.48 3.15 15.97
C LEU A 559 -25.38 2.81 14.76
N LEU A 560 -25.55 1.54 14.43
CA LEU A 560 -26.43 1.10 13.33
C LEU A 560 -27.90 1.52 13.54
N GLN A 561 -28.42 1.38 14.75
CA GLN A 561 -29.77 1.85 15.11
C GLN A 561 -29.93 3.37 14.93
N SER A 562 -28.84 4.13 15.04
CA SER A 562 -28.85 5.58 14.91
C SER A 562 -28.67 6.06 13.46
N VAL A 563 -28.44 5.17 12.49
CA VAL A 563 -28.29 5.54 11.06
C VAL A 563 -29.61 6.08 10.52
N PRO A 564 -29.60 7.32 9.96
CA PRO A 564 -30.79 7.91 9.33
C PRO A 564 -31.33 7.02 8.21
N GLU A 565 -32.64 6.94 8.09
CA GLU A 565 -33.32 6.06 7.13
C GLU A 565 -32.79 6.24 5.69
N SER A 566 -32.57 7.50 5.28
CA SER A 566 -32.03 7.85 3.97
C SER A 566 -30.64 7.28 3.67
N ALA A 567 -29.84 6.93 4.69
CA ALA A 567 -28.47 6.43 4.54
C ALA A 567 -28.33 4.92 4.81
N ARG A 568 -29.36 4.24 5.34
CA ARG A 568 -29.28 2.82 5.74
C ARG A 568 -28.92 1.88 4.59
N SER A 569 -29.47 2.11 3.40
CA SER A 569 -29.14 1.32 2.21
C SER A 569 -27.64 1.42 1.86
N ALA A 570 -27.08 2.64 1.85
CA ALA A 570 -25.67 2.87 1.54
C ALA A 570 -24.73 2.28 2.59
N VAL A 571 -25.06 2.43 3.89
CA VAL A 571 -24.26 1.83 4.98
C VAL A 571 -24.27 0.30 4.90
N ALA A 572 -25.40 -0.30 4.55
CA ALA A 572 -25.49 -1.75 4.39
C ALA A 572 -24.71 -2.24 3.16
N GLN A 573 -24.79 -1.54 2.03
CA GLN A 573 -23.99 -1.84 0.83
C GLN A 573 -22.48 -1.73 1.09
N ALA A 574 -22.07 -0.84 1.99
CA ALA A 574 -20.68 -0.69 2.42
C ALA A 574 -20.24 -1.72 3.49
N GLY A 575 -21.06 -2.74 3.80
CA GLY A 575 -20.71 -3.81 4.74
C GLY A 575 -20.99 -3.51 6.21
N GLY A 576 -21.77 -2.46 6.51
CA GLY A 576 -22.02 -2.05 7.91
C GLY A 576 -22.77 -3.10 8.75
N LEU A 577 -23.47 -4.04 8.11
CA LEU A 577 -24.18 -5.13 8.79
C LEU A 577 -23.33 -6.38 9.04
N ASP A 578 -22.10 -6.44 8.51
CA ASP A 578 -21.27 -7.65 8.58
C ASP A 578 -20.92 -8.04 10.03
N GLY A 579 -20.71 -7.05 10.91
CA GLY A 579 -20.48 -7.30 12.33
C GLY A 579 -21.67 -7.98 13.03
N LEU A 580 -22.90 -7.80 12.54
CA LEU A 580 -24.08 -8.48 13.12
C LEU A 580 -24.07 -9.98 12.83
N ARG A 581 -23.38 -10.45 11.78
CA ARG A 581 -23.26 -11.89 11.47
C ARG A 581 -22.62 -12.64 12.63
N MET A 582 -21.51 -12.11 13.14
CA MET A 582 -20.77 -12.69 14.26
C MET A 582 -21.62 -12.72 15.52
N ILE A 583 -22.32 -11.61 15.82
CA ILE A 583 -23.19 -11.49 16.99
C ILE A 583 -24.32 -12.52 16.96
N LEU A 584 -25.00 -12.67 15.82
CA LEU A 584 -26.09 -13.63 15.66
C LEU A 584 -25.59 -15.09 15.71
N ALA A 585 -24.36 -15.36 15.25
CA ALA A 585 -23.77 -16.69 15.27
C ALA A 585 -23.42 -17.19 16.68
N GLU A 586 -23.11 -16.29 17.63
CA GLU A 586 -22.72 -16.64 19.00
C GLU A 586 -23.87 -17.07 19.92
N ARG A 587 -25.12 -16.84 19.50
CA ARG A 587 -26.33 -17.30 20.21
C ARG A 587 -26.51 -16.71 21.61
N ASP A 588 -25.87 -15.57 21.92
CA ASP A 588 -26.22 -14.81 23.11
C ASP A 588 -27.60 -14.14 22.93
N ALA A 589 -28.55 -14.44 23.82
CA ALA A 589 -29.93 -14.00 23.67
C ALA A 589 -30.08 -12.47 23.73
N ALA A 590 -29.29 -11.80 24.58
CA ALA A 590 -29.38 -10.36 24.76
C ALA A 590 -28.80 -9.61 23.54
N GLN A 591 -27.60 -9.99 23.09
CA GLN A 591 -26.97 -9.39 21.92
C GLN A 591 -27.72 -9.73 20.63
N SER A 592 -28.21 -10.96 20.47
CA SER A 592 -29.05 -11.34 19.32
C SER A 592 -30.32 -10.50 19.27
N GLY A 593 -30.97 -10.25 20.41
CA GLY A 593 -32.14 -9.37 20.49
C GLY A 593 -31.87 -7.97 19.96
N LEU A 594 -30.76 -7.36 20.40
CA LEU A 594 -30.30 -6.04 19.98
C LEU A 594 -29.90 -5.99 18.50
N ALA A 595 -29.21 -7.03 18.01
CA ALA A 595 -28.83 -7.14 16.60
C ALA A 595 -30.09 -7.20 15.71
N LEU A 596 -31.10 -7.99 16.09
CA LEU A 596 -32.39 -8.02 15.38
C LEU A 596 -33.12 -6.68 15.43
N ASP A 597 -33.03 -5.92 16.54
CA ASP A 597 -33.60 -4.56 16.61
C ASP A 597 -32.95 -3.60 15.61
N ALA A 598 -31.63 -3.71 15.40
CA ALA A 598 -30.94 -2.88 14.42
C ALA A 598 -31.42 -3.12 12.99
N LEU A 599 -31.87 -4.34 12.66
CA LEU A 599 -32.32 -4.70 11.31
C LEU A 599 -33.70 -4.12 10.94
N VAL A 600 -34.56 -3.75 11.91
CA VAL A 600 -35.93 -3.27 11.69
C VAL A 600 -36.01 -2.07 10.72
N GLY A 601 -34.93 -1.29 10.64
CA GLY A 601 -34.86 -0.10 9.79
C GLY A 601 -34.21 -0.26 8.42
N TYR A 602 -33.58 -1.41 8.13
CA TYR A 602 -32.75 -1.59 6.95
C TYR A 602 -33.51 -2.27 5.81
N PRO A 603 -33.10 -2.09 4.54
CA PRO A 603 -33.69 -2.84 3.43
C PRO A 603 -33.49 -4.34 3.62
N ARG A 604 -34.58 -5.11 3.55
CA ARG A 604 -34.57 -6.57 3.74
C ARG A 604 -33.53 -7.28 2.88
N GLU A 605 -33.38 -6.86 1.63
CA GLU A 605 -32.40 -7.43 0.68
C GLU A 605 -30.96 -7.36 1.18
N SER A 606 -30.63 -6.40 2.06
CA SER A 606 -29.29 -6.23 2.60
C SER A 606 -28.94 -7.23 3.71
N PHE A 607 -29.92 -7.88 4.34
CA PHE A 607 -29.67 -8.79 5.46
C PHE A 607 -30.36 -10.16 5.36
N LYS A 608 -31.21 -10.39 4.35
CA LYS A 608 -31.98 -11.63 4.23
C LYS A 608 -31.11 -12.88 4.32
N ASP A 609 -29.99 -12.94 3.60
CA ASP A 609 -29.15 -14.14 3.53
C ASP A 609 -28.45 -14.40 4.87
N MET A 610 -27.96 -13.33 5.52
CA MET A 610 -27.40 -13.39 6.87
C MET A 610 -28.43 -13.92 7.87
N LEU A 611 -29.64 -13.36 7.86
CA LEU A 611 -30.65 -13.68 8.85
C LEU A 611 -31.23 -15.08 8.65
N SER A 612 -31.43 -15.51 7.40
CA SER A 612 -31.83 -16.88 7.07
C SER A 612 -30.78 -17.90 7.55
N ALA A 613 -29.48 -17.61 7.37
CA ALA A 613 -28.42 -18.48 7.85
C ALA A 613 -28.37 -18.58 9.40
N ALA A 614 -28.70 -17.50 10.10
CA ALA A 614 -28.69 -17.46 11.56
C ALA A 614 -29.99 -17.96 12.22
N TYR A 615 -31.09 -18.06 11.48
CA TYR A 615 -32.44 -18.30 12.01
C TYR A 615 -32.52 -19.50 12.96
N GLU A 616 -32.03 -20.66 12.52
CA GLU A 616 -32.04 -21.90 13.31
C GLU A 616 -31.10 -21.88 14.51
N ALA A 617 -30.09 -21.01 14.48
CA ALA A 617 -29.12 -20.87 15.56
C ALA A 617 -29.59 -19.95 16.70
N LEU A 618 -30.70 -19.24 16.53
CA LEU A 618 -31.21 -18.31 17.54
C LEU A 618 -31.62 -19.06 18.83
N PRO A 619 -31.28 -18.53 20.02
CA PRO A 619 -31.33 -19.30 21.26
C PRO A 619 -32.73 -19.54 21.82
N ASN A 620 -33.78 -18.86 21.31
CA ASN A 620 -35.15 -19.04 21.78
C ASN A 620 -36.21 -18.68 20.73
N ASP A 621 -37.45 -19.13 20.95
CA ASP A 621 -38.59 -18.94 20.04
C ASP A 621 -39.00 -17.48 19.87
N SER A 622 -38.78 -16.63 20.87
CA SER A 622 -39.08 -15.21 20.77
C SER A 622 -38.18 -14.53 19.74
N LEU A 623 -36.89 -14.87 19.72
CA LEU A 623 -35.94 -14.33 18.74
C LEU A 623 -36.18 -14.92 17.35
N ARG A 624 -36.48 -16.22 17.25
CA ARG A 624 -36.89 -16.84 15.97
C ARG A 624 -38.13 -16.17 15.39
N SER A 625 -39.14 -15.95 16.21
CA SER A 625 -40.38 -15.26 15.79
C SER A 625 -40.10 -13.84 15.28
N LYS A 626 -39.20 -13.10 15.94
CA LYS A 626 -38.75 -11.76 15.49
C LYS A 626 -37.97 -11.82 14.17
N ALA A 627 -37.09 -12.80 14.00
CA ALA A 627 -36.36 -13.02 12.75
C ALA A 627 -37.31 -13.38 11.60
N ALA A 628 -38.30 -14.25 11.83
CA ALA A 628 -39.33 -14.58 10.84
C ALA A 628 -40.14 -13.34 10.43
N ALA A 629 -40.49 -12.46 11.37
CA ALA A 629 -41.18 -11.21 11.05
C ALA A 629 -40.34 -10.30 10.13
N LEU A 630 -39.04 -10.16 10.38
CA LEU A 630 -38.11 -9.40 9.53
C LEU A 630 -37.92 -10.03 8.14
N LEU A 631 -38.02 -11.36 8.05
CA LEU A 631 -38.03 -12.13 6.80
C LEU A 631 -39.42 -12.20 6.15
N GLY A 632 -40.44 -11.51 6.66
CA GLY A 632 -41.80 -11.56 6.11
C GLY A 632 -42.42 -12.96 6.08
N GLY A 633 -42.04 -13.82 7.02
CA GLY A 633 -42.41 -15.24 7.10
C GLY A 633 -41.27 -16.11 7.65
N ALA A 634 -41.55 -17.37 7.97
CA ALA A 634 -40.49 -18.34 8.24
C ALA A 634 -39.66 -18.56 6.96
N PRO A 635 -38.32 -18.57 7.06
CA PRO A 635 -37.42 -18.71 5.89
C PRO A 635 -37.62 -20.00 5.09
#